data_AF-A0A1V8SY58-F1
#
_entry.id   AF-A0A1V8SY58-F1
#
_cell.length_a   1.000
_cell.length_b   1.000
_cell.length_c   1.000
_cell.angle_alpha   90.00
_cell.angle_beta   90.00
_cell.angle_gamma   90.00
#
_symmetry.space_group_name_H-M   'P 1'
#
loop_
_entity.id
_entity.type
_entity.pdbx_description
1 polymer ?
#
loop_
_entity_poly.entity_id
_entity_poly.type
_entity_poly.pdbx_seq_one_letter_code
_entity_poly.pdbx_strand_id
1 'polypeptide(L)'
;MPKRKTLPDPSDEDSGLSSAPENIDESASLVVNAGPAISPPPAKKRKTTVKSKIVKQEIIEGDAIDGGRPTGAKPKRKAAAKKVKAEIVETATEEETVEGAADASETPKVKKRSTKKAAIIFETKADEGGEAKPKVVRKRKTKEEKEAEAMPLAARTIGHKLFIGAHISSAGGVQNAPVNSVHIGANAFALFLKSQRKWVNPPLVDEVASSFHHHCKSHTYDQTKHVVPHGSYLVNLAHTDADRTKQAYDAFLDDLQRCERLGIKLYNFHPGVANSTNGDRAKAIAHLASNINRAHAATSSVVTLLENMAAGGNVLGSTFEDLRDTIALVDNKDRVGVCLDTCHALAAGWDLRTPEAFKATMDSFDEKVGMKYLKAMHINDSKAPFNSRRDLHANIGTGFLGLRAFHNVVNEPRFEGLPLILETPIEVKDADGNNIKDDKGKDKEDKQIWATEIKLLESLVGMDVESEEFLRLERELARKGEPERSRLQEQIDRKGEKEAKKRIKAEGKGEKGKKGKEESESELSDEEE
;
A
#
# COMPACT_ATOMS: atom_id res chain seq x y z
N MET A 1 -53.36 -27.40 38.97
CA MET A 1 -53.87 -26.74 40.19
C MET A 1 -52.70 -26.51 41.13
N PRO A 2 -52.60 -25.36 41.79
CA PRO A 2 -52.94 -23.99 41.37
C PRO A 2 -51.65 -23.18 41.07
N LYS A 3 -51.60 -22.30 40.05
CA LYS A 3 -52.27 -20.99 39.87
C LYS A 3 -51.67 -19.89 40.79
N ARG A 4 -51.02 -18.85 40.26
CA ARG A 4 -51.54 -17.67 39.52
C ARG A 4 -51.80 -16.51 40.48
N LYS A 5 -51.32 -15.30 40.14
CA LYS A 5 -52.03 -13.99 40.12
C LYS A 5 -51.03 -12.83 40.31
N THR A 6 -50.68 -12.08 39.26
CA THR A 6 -51.38 -10.92 38.65
C THR A 6 -51.35 -9.65 39.51
N LEU A 7 -50.88 -8.59 38.85
CA LEU A 7 -50.94 -7.14 39.14
C LEU A 7 -52.22 -6.67 39.84
N PRO A 8 -52.19 -5.45 40.42
CA PRO A 8 -52.68 -4.31 39.64
C PRO A 8 -51.80 -3.05 39.77
N ASP A 9 -51.67 -2.33 38.66
CA ASP A 9 -51.65 -0.86 38.63
C ASP A 9 -53.13 -0.41 38.58
N PRO A 10 -53.55 0.69 39.24
CA PRO A 10 -53.78 1.90 38.43
C PRO A 10 -53.65 3.26 39.16
N SER A 11 -53.18 4.24 38.39
CA SER A 11 -53.72 5.61 38.15
C SER A 11 -53.98 6.59 39.30
N ASP A 12 -53.49 7.83 39.09
CA ASP A 12 -54.20 9.13 39.20
C ASP A 12 -53.18 10.21 39.64
N GLU A 13 -52.73 11.07 38.73
CA GLU A 13 -53.30 12.38 38.37
C GLU A 13 -52.86 13.55 39.29
N ASP A 14 -52.22 14.52 38.64
CA ASP A 14 -52.44 15.97 38.76
C ASP A 14 -51.57 16.85 39.69
N SER A 15 -51.35 18.07 39.16
CA SER A 15 -50.81 19.31 39.75
C SER A 15 -49.28 19.37 39.98
N GLY A 16 -48.55 20.41 39.60
CA GLY A 16 -48.88 21.72 39.06
C GLY A 16 -47.63 22.61 39.16
N LEU A 17 -47.36 23.34 38.07
CA LEU A 17 -46.78 24.69 37.97
C LEU A 17 -45.50 25.14 38.70
N SER A 18 -44.79 26.00 37.95
CA SER A 18 -43.92 27.12 38.38
C SER A 18 -42.45 26.77 38.59
N SER A 19 -41.46 27.43 38.00
CA SER A 19 -41.36 28.52 37.01
C SER A 19 -39.86 28.69 36.72
N ALA A 20 -39.54 29.00 35.47
CA ALA A 20 -38.23 29.46 35.02
C ALA A 20 -37.77 30.75 35.76
N PRO A 21 -36.54 31.22 35.47
CA PRO A 21 -36.45 32.58 34.97
C PRO A 21 -35.82 32.62 33.58
N GLU A 22 -36.58 33.20 32.66
CA GLU A 22 -36.14 33.69 31.36
C GLU A 22 -35.52 35.09 31.49
N ASN A 23 -34.47 35.29 30.69
CA ASN A 23 -34.20 36.43 29.81
C ASN A 23 -34.20 37.86 30.37
N ILE A 24 -33.05 38.52 30.16
CA ILE A 24 -33.04 39.86 29.57
C ILE A 24 -32.05 39.85 28.40
N ASP A 25 -32.63 40.06 27.23
CA ASP A 25 -32.04 40.47 25.96
C ASP A 25 -31.75 41.97 26.02
N GLU A 26 -30.59 42.40 25.51
CA GLU A 26 -30.44 43.77 25.03
C GLU A 26 -29.64 43.78 23.72
N SER A 27 -30.42 43.90 22.66
CA SER A 27 -30.03 44.30 21.32
C SER A 27 -29.33 45.67 21.30
N ALA A 28 -28.16 45.74 20.68
CA ALA A 28 -27.63 46.99 20.14
C ALA A 28 -27.26 46.79 18.66
N SER A 29 -28.18 47.25 17.83
CA SER A 29 -28.01 47.58 16.42
C SER A 29 -26.90 48.61 16.21
N LEU A 30 -26.00 48.36 15.25
CA LEU A 30 -25.24 49.41 14.58
C LEU A 30 -25.38 49.22 13.07
N VAL A 31 -26.25 50.04 12.49
CA VAL A 31 -26.35 50.31 11.05
C VAL A 31 -25.64 51.64 10.79
N VAL A 32 -25.16 51.80 9.54
CA VAL A 32 -24.61 52.96 8.82
C VAL A 32 -23.13 53.31 9.05
N ASN A 33 -22.27 53.04 8.05
CA ASN A 33 -22.17 53.92 6.89
C ASN A 33 -21.37 53.29 5.74
N ALA A 34 -21.91 53.38 4.53
CA ALA A 34 -21.19 53.18 3.28
C ALA A 34 -20.49 54.49 2.88
N GLY A 35 -19.25 54.40 2.40
CA GLY A 35 -18.49 55.48 1.78
C GLY A 35 -17.02 55.12 1.60
N PRO A 36 -16.31 55.74 0.65
CA PRO A 36 -16.33 55.41 -0.76
C PRO A 36 -15.11 54.58 -1.18
N ALA A 37 -15.20 53.97 -2.36
CA ALA A 37 -14.07 53.42 -3.09
C ALA A 37 -12.96 54.49 -3.25
N ILE A 38 -11.76 54.18 -2.76
CA ILE A 38 -10.54 54.93 -3.06
C ILE A 38 -9.54 53.96 -3.65
N SER A 39 -9.33 54.11 -4.95
CA SER A 39 -8.28 53.45 -5.74
C SER A 39 -6.89 53.77 -5.19
N PRO A 40 -5.98 52.80 -5.06
CA PRO A 40 -4.56 53.11 -4.93
C PRO A 40 -3.99 53.55 -6.30
N PRO A 41 -3.03 54.50 -6.32
CA PRO A 41 -2.46 55.10 -7.53
C PRO A 41 -1.49 54.15 -8.26
N PRO A 42 -1.12 54.45 -9.52
CA PRO A 42 -0.29 53.57 -10.33
C PRO A 42 1.19 53.55 -9.91
N ALA A 43 1.84 52.48 -10.35
CA ALA A 43 3.19 52.00 -10.07
C ALA A 43 4.33 53.04 -9.97
N LYS A 44 5.27 52.76 -9.05
CA LYS A 44 6.69 53.14 -9.16
C LYS A 44 7.56 51.89 -9.04
N LYS A 45 8.03 51.36 -10.17
CA LYS A 45 9.09 50.32 -10.22
C LYS A 45 10.42 50.96 -9.81
N ARG A 46 10.95 50.58 -8.64
CA ARG A 46 12.35 50.82 -8.27
C ARG A 46 13.23 49.81 -9.01
N LYS A 47 14.17 50.31 -9.81
CA LYS A 47 15.30 49.54 -10.36
C LYS A 47 16.28 49.25 -9.21
N THR A 48 16.50 47.98 -8.91
CA THR A 48 17.63 47.55 -8.08
C THR A 48 18.63 46.83 -8.99
N THR A 49 19.79 47.46 -9.16
CA THR A 49 20.94 46.93 -9.90
C THR A 49 21.66 45.91 -9.03
N VAL A 50 21.75 44.65 -9.48
CA VAL A 50 22.70 43.67 -8.91
C VAL A 50 23.72 43.33 -9.99
N LYS A 51 24.96 43.79 -9.76
CA LYS A 51 26.15 43.39 -10.52
C LYS A 51 26.62 42.05 -9.96
N SER A 52 26.71 41.01 -10.79
CA SER A 52 27.45 39.78 -10.45
C SER A 52 28.71 39.69 -11.30
N LYS A 53 29.84 39.71 -10.60
CA LYS A 53 31.23 39.67 -11.07
C LYS A 53 31.59 38.20 -11.32
N ILE A 54 32.14 37.88 -12.49
CA ILE A 54 32.73 36.56 -12.78
C ILE A 54 34.16 36.55 -12.21
N VAL A 55 34.43 35.64 -11.28
CA VAL A 55 35.79 35.30 -10.85
C VAL A 55 36.24 34.12 -11.69
N LYS A 56 37.26 34.32 -12.54
CA LYS A 56 38.05 33.24 -13.14
C LYS A 56 39.04 32.75 -12.09
N GLN A 57 39.10 31.45 -11.86
CA GLN A 57 40.21 30.83 -11.14
C GLN A 57 40.88 29.82 -12.06
N GLU A 58 42.12 30.14 -12.43
CA GLU A 58 43.08 29.25 -13.09
C GLU A 58 43.50 28.15 -12.10
N ILE A 59 43.62 26.92 -12.58
CA ILE A 59 44.38 25.88 -11.89
C ILE A 59 45.56 25.52 -12.77
N ILE A 60 46.72 25.67 -12.15
CA ILE A 60 48.09 25.50 -12.64
C ILE A 60 48.43 24.01 -12.71
N GLU A 61 49.03 23.59 -13.82
CA GLU A 61 49.71 22.29 -13.98
C GLU A 61 51.05 22.29 -13.22
N GLY A 62 51.38 21.19 -12.55
CA GLY A 62 52.68 20.96 -11.90
C GLY A 62 53.22 19.59 -12.27
N ASP A 63 54.47 19.57 -12.75
CA ASP A 63 55.21 18.43 -13.28
C ASP A 63 55.79 17.47 -12.21
N ALA A 64 55.91 16.22 -12.68
CA ALA A 64 56.67 15.02 -12.30
C ALA A 64 57.70 15.01 -11.14
N ILE A 65 57.77 13.86 -10.44
CA ILE A 65 59.05 13.11 -10.24
C ILE A 65 58.83 11.58 -10.15
N ASP A 66 59.82 10.88 -10.70
CA ASP A 66 60.02 9.47 -11.07
C ASP A 66 60.37 8.50 -9.90
N GLY A 67 60.22 7.19 -10.14
CA GLY A 67 60.82 6.14 -9.31
C GLY A 67 60.30 4.70 -9.50
N GLY A 68 60.76 3.99 -10.55
CA GLY A 68 61.03 2.53 -10.47
C GLY A 68 60.09 1.52 -11.18
N ARG A 69 60.61 0.86 -12.23
CA ARG A 69 60.09 -0.33 -12.98
C ARG A 69 60.86 -1.62 -12.55
N PRO A 70 60.66 -2.84 -13.11
CA PRO A 70 59.58 -3.43 -13.93
C PRO A 70 59.08 -4.81 -13.40
N THR A 71 57.96 -5.37 -13.87
CA THR A 71 57.83 -6.38 -14.96
C THR A 71 56.32 -6.44 -15.33
N GLY A 72 55.85 -6.36 -16.58
CA GLY A 72 55.96 -7.36 -17.64
C GLY A 72 54.55 -7.84 -18.04
N ALA A 73 53.88 -7.17 -19.00
CA ALA A 73 52.87 -7.68 -19.94
C ALA A 73 52.04 -6.53 -20.57
N LYS A 74 51.97 -6.47 -21.91
CA LYS A 74 51.09 -5.55 -22.67
C LYS A 74 49.66 -6.12 -22.72
N PRO A 75 48.62 -5.26 -22.72
CA PRO A 75 47.75 -5.26 -23.90
C PRO A 75 47.21 -3.89 -24.35
N LYS A 76 47.07 -3.81 -25.69
CA LYS A 76 46.20 -3.01 -26.57
C LYS A 76 45.47 -1.75 -26.02
N ARG A 77 45.81 -0.61 -26.64
CA ARG A 77 45.13 0.70 -26.60
C ARG A 77 43.62 0.58 -26.88
N LYS A 78 42.79 1.16 -26.00
CA LYS A 78 41.42 1.60 -26.31
C LYS A 78 41.40 3.13 -26.28
N ALA A 79 41.03 3.74 -27.40
CA ALA A 79 40.84 5.18 -27.50
C ALA A 79 39.60 5.61 -26.71
N ALA A 80 39.76 6.59 -25.81
CA ALA A 80 38.66 7.22 -25.09
C ALA A 80 37.95 8.23 -25.99
N ALA A 81 36.66 8.01 -26.26
CA ALA A 81 35.82 8.96 -26.99
C ALA A 81 35.35 10.09 -26.04
N LYS A 82 35.73 11.32 -26.39
CA LYS A 82 35.31 12.57 -25.76
C LYS A 82 33.82 12.82 -26.06
N LYS A 83 32.98 12.94 -25.03
CA LYS A 83 31.60 13.46 -25.15
C LYS A 83 31.65 14.99 -24.99
N VAL A 84 31.31 15.72 -26.05
CA VAL A 84 31.03 17.16 -25.99
C VAL A 84 29.51 17.33 -25.88
N LYS A 85 29.06 18.04 -24.84
CA LYS A 85 27.67 18.47 -24.66
C LYS A 85 27.58 19.91 -25.20
N ALA A 86 26.82 20.11 -26.27
CA ALA A 86 26.42 21.44 -26.72
C ALA A 86 25.03 21.73 -26.14
N GLU A 87 24.90 22.84 -25.42
CA GLU A 87 23.66 23.37 -24.89
C GLU A 87 23.30 24.62 -25.69
N ILE A 88 22.10 24.64 -26.26
CA ILE A 88 21.55 25.75 -27.05
C ILE A 88 20.74 26.62 -26.09
N VAL A 89 21.13 27.88 -25.96
CA VAL A 89 20.37 28.93 -25.26
C VAL A 89 19.57 29.69 -26.33
N GLU A 90 18.24 29.67 -26.22
CA GLU A 90 17.33 30.41 -27.10
C GLU A 90 17.06 31.79 -26.50
N THR A 91 17.48 32.85 -27.21
CA THR A 91 17.18 34.25 -26.89
C THR A 91 15.95 34.70 -27.66
N ALA A 92 14.88 35.09 -26.96
CA ALA A 92 13.73 35.76 -27.56
C ALA A 92 13.88 37.29 -27.38
N THR A 93 13.87 38.01 -28.50
CA THR A 93 13.74 39.47 -28.58
C THR A 93 12.27 39.84 -28.69
N GLU A 94 11.76 40.65 -27.76
CA GLU A 94 10.45 41.31 -27.85
C GLU A 94 10.65 42.68 -28.52
N GLU A 95 9.99 42.92 -29.66
CA GLU A 95 9.78 44.25 -30.23
C GLU A 95 8.35 44.73 -29.92
N GLU A 96 8.26 45.99 -29.48
CA GLU A 96 7.03 46.73 -29.17
C GLU A 96 6.15 46.94 -30.41
N THR A 97 4.84 46.93 -30.22
CA THR A 97 3.88 47.61 -31.10
C THR A 97 2.99 48.54 -30.29
N VAL A 98 2.85 49.78 -30.77
CA VAL A 98 1.88 50.78 -30.31
C VAL A 98 0.82 50.96 -31.41
N GLU A 99 -0.40 51.18 -30.96
CA GLU A 99 -1.71 51.14 -31.60
C GLU A 99 -1.93 52.07 -32.81
N GLY A 100 -2.92 51.69 -33.64
CA GLY A 100 -3.57 52.56 -34.62
C GLY A 100 -4.88 51.95 -35.14
N ALA A 101 -5.97 52.73 -35.04
CA ALA A 101 -7.38 52.34 -35.10
C ALA A 101 -7.98 52.12 -36.50
N ALA A 102 -9.24 51.62 -36.46
CA ALA A 102 -10.36 51.88 -37.38
C ALA A 102 -10.71 50.87 -38.50
N ASP A 103 -11.90 50.28 -38.30
CA ASP A 103 -13.06 50.13 -39.21
C ASP A 103 -13.13 49.08 -40.35
N ALA A 104 -14.34 48.50 -40.39
CA ALA A 104 -15.14 47.81 -41.41
C ALA A 104 -14.55 46.94 -42.55
N SER A 105 -15.18 45.76 -42.64
CA SER A 105 -15.67 45.08 -43.86
C SER A 105 -14.83 43.95 -44.52
N GLU A 106 -15.59 42.95 -44.99
CA GLU A 106 -15.28 41.90 -45.97
C GLU A 106 -14.50 40.64 -45.55
N THR A 107 -15.25 39.55 -45.34
CA THR A 107 -14.85 38.17 -45.69
C THR A 107 -15.10 37.91 -47.18
N PRO A 108 -14.58 36.85 -47.86
CA PRO A 108 -13.69 35.76 -47.40
C PRO A 108 -12.59 35.35 -48.42
N LYS A 109 -11.32 35.10 -48.02
CA LYS A 109 -10.39 34.28 -48.85
C LYS A 109 -9.41 33.42 -48.04
N VAL A 110 -9.59 32.09 -48.17
CA VAL A 110 -8.58 31.02 -48.34
C VAL A 110 -7.30 31.11 -47.49
N LYS A 111 -7.22 30.36 -46.38
CA LYS A 111 -5.94 30.01 -45.73
C LYS A 111 -5.35 28.73 -46.34
N LYS A 112 -4.22 28.90 -47.02
CA LYS A 112 -3.29 27.82 -47.41
C LYS A 112 -2.83 27.06 -46.16
N ARG A 113 -3.07 25.75 -46.19
CA ARG A 113 -2.59 24.75 -45.24
C ARG A 113 -1.10 24.51 -45.50
N SER A 114 -0.21 25.06 -44.66
CA SER A 114 1.22 24.74 -44.72
C SER A 114 1.48 23.41 -44.01
N THR A 115 1.67 22.35 -44.81
CA THR A 115 2.16 21.04 -44.38
C THR A 115 3.64 21.14 -43.99
N LYS A 116 3.97 21.11 -42.69
CA LYS A 116 5.34 20.83 -42.26
C LYS A 116 5.61 19.33 -42.44
N LYS A 117 6.25 18.97 -43.56
CA LYS A 117 6.96 17.69 -43.73
C LYS A 117 8.14 17.67 -42.76
N ALA A 118 8.15 16.73 -41.81
CA ALA A 118 9.35 16.42 -41.05
C ALA A 118 10.29 15.60 -41.96
N ALA A 119 11.50 16.13 -42.19
CA ALA A 119 12.55 15.43 -42.90
C ALA A 119 13.09 14.28 -42.03
N ILE A 120 13.07 13.07 -42.59
CA ILE A 120 13.71 11.87 -42.03
C ILE A 120 15.19 11.95 -42.44
N ILE A 121 16.10 12.10 -41.49
CA ILE A 121 17.54 11.96 -41.74
C ILE A 121 17.87 10.47 -41.59
N PHE A 122 18.28 9.84 -42.69
CA PHE A 122 18.90 8.51 -42.69
C PHE A 122 20.40 8.68 -42.45
N GLU A 123 20.90 8.15 -41.33
CA GLU A 123 22.32 7.80 -41.21
C GLU A 123 22.49 6.33 -41.61
N THR A 124 23.14 6.08 -42.74
CA THR A 124 23.63 4.76 -43.12
C THR A 124 24.99 4.55 -42.47
N LYS A 125 25.07 3.59 -41.54
CA LYS A 125 26.32 2.89 -41.24
C LYS A 125 26.23 1.50 -41.84
N ALA A 126 27.07 1.25 -42.84
CA ALA A 126 27.43 -0.09 -43.25
C ALA A 126 28.42 -0.64 -42.20
N ASP A 127 28.04 -1.73 -41.53
CA ASP A 127 29.00 -2.74 -41.10
C ASP A 127 28.29 -4.08 -40.89
N GLU A 128 29.05 -5.14 -41.10
CA GLU A 128 28.66 -6.50 -41.43
C GLU A 128 27.97 -7.29 -40.29
N GLY A 129 27.03 -8.16 -40.68
CA GLY A 129 26.74 -9.44 -39.99
C GLY A 129 26.19 -9.38 -38.56
N GLY A 130 24.87 -9.25 -38.42
CA GLY A 130 24.16 -9.61 -37.19
C GLY A 130 22.66 -9.29 -37.25
N GLU A 131 21.81 -10.32 -37.15
CA GLU A 131 20.35 -10.18 -37.13
C GLU A 131 19.89 -9.23 -36.01
N ALA A 132 19.42 -8.05 -36.40
CA ALA A 132 18.89 -7.04 -35.50
C ALA A 132 17.42 -7.33 -35.18
N LYS A 133 17.13 -7.66 -33.92
CA LYS A 133 15.75 -7.66 -33.39
C LYS A 133 15.16 -6.24 -33.47
N PRO A 134 13.90 -6.07 -33.91
CA PRO A 134 13.31 -4.75 -34.10
C PRO A 134 13.20 -4.00 -32.76
N LYS A 135 13.82 -2.82 -32.68
CA LYS A 135 13.57 -1.85 -31.61
C LYS A 135 12.16 -1.30 -31.77
N VAL A 136 11.27 -1.66 -30.84
CA VAL A 136 9.93 -1.06 -30.73
C VAL A 136 10.09 0.44 -30.47
N VAL A 137 9.82 1.26 -31.49
CA VAL A 137 9.75 2.72 -31.36
C VAL A 137 8.41 3.05 -30.69
N ARG A 138 8.48 3.53 -29.45
CA ARG A 138 7.29 3.94 -28.67
C ARG A 138 6.55 5.06 -29.37
N LYS A 139 5.25 4.86 -29.62
CA LYS A 139 4.32 5.92 -29.99
C LYS A 139 4.17 6.86 -28.78
N ARG A 140 4.47 8.16 -28.93
CA ARG A 140 4.19 9.15 -27.89
C ARG A 140 2.67 9.24 -27.73
N LYS A 141 2.19 9.12 -26.48
CA LYS A 141 0.78 9.30 -26.15
C LYS A 141 0.27 10.65 -26.64
N THR A 142 -0.93 10.69 -27.21
CA THR A 142 -1.59 11.93 -27.67
C THR A 142 -1.95 12.82 -26.47
N LYS A 143 -2.28 14.09 -26.74
CA LYS A 143 -2.74 15.02 -25.68
C LYS A 143 -4.04 14.52 -25.05
N GLU A 144 -4.96 14.02 -25.88
CA GLU A 144 -6.23 13.43 -25.45
C GLU A 144 -6.02 12.16 -24.61
N GLU A 145 -5.07 11.28 -24.98
CA GLU A 145 -4.73 10.10 -24.17
C GLU A 145 -4.16 10.48 -22.79
N LYS A 146 -3.38 11.57 -22.71
CA LYS A 146 -2.86 12.08 -21.44
C LYS A 146 -3.92 12.76 -20.58
N GLU A 147 -4.84 13.49 -21.20
CA GLU A 147 -5.96 14.14 -20.50
C GLU A 147 -6.96 13.09 -20.00
N ALA A 148 -7.25 12.05 -20.79
CA ALA A 148 -8.08 10.93 -20.38
C ALA A 148 -7.44 10.11 -19.23
N GLU A 149 -6.13 9.88 -19.28
CA GLU A 149 -5.39 9.22 -18.19
C GLU A 149 -5.28 10.09 -16.93
N ALA A 150 -5.44 11.41 -17.05
CA ALA A 150 -5.45 12.35 -15.93
C ALA A 150 -6.83 12.47 -15.25
N MET A 151 -7.92 12.08 -15.93
CA MET A 151 -9.24 12.05 -15.30
C MET A 151 -9.32 10.88 -14.29
N PRO A 152 -9.91 11.10 -13.10
CA PRO A 152 -10.17 10.00 -12.18
C PRO A 152 -11.07 8.92 -12.80
N LEU A 153 -10.72 7.66 -12.60
CA LEU A 153 -11.53 6.49 -12.97
C LEU A 153 -12.83 6.41 -12.15
N ALA A 154 -12.80 6.94 -10.93
CA ALA A 154 -13.96 7.09 -10.08
C ALA A 154 -13.82 8.37 -9.23
N ALA A 155 -14.94 9.04 -8.96
CA ALA A 155 -14.98 10.15 -8.03
C ALA A 155 -14.79 9.65 -6.59
N ARG A 156 -14.09 10.43 -5.76
CA ARG A 156 -13.96 10.14 -4.33
C ARG A 156 -15.26 10.44 -3.58
N THR A 157 -15.62 9.57 -2.66
CA THR A 157 -16.76 9.81 -1.75
C THR A 157 -16.26 10.53 -0.50
N ILE A 158 -16.11 11.86 -0.60
CA ILE A 158 -15.60 12.69 0.50
C ILE A 158 -16.59 12.71 1.67
N GLY A 159 -16.10 12.62 2.91
CA GLY A 159 -16.94 12.58 4.11
C GLY A 159 -17.58 11.22 4.39
N HIS A 160 -17.23 10.19 3.62
CA HIS A 160 -17.62 8.82 3.92
C HIS A 160 -17.06 8.38 5.29
N LYS A 161 -17.83 7.57 6.03
CA LYS A 161 -17.47 7.12 7.38
C LYS A 161 -16.24 6.18 7.40
N LEU A 162 -16.05 5.46 6.30
CA LEU A 162 -14.90 4.58 6.08
C LEU A 162 -13.92 5.22 5.12
N PHE A 163 -12.62 5.10 5.41
CA PHE A 163 -11.56 5.55 4.50
C PHE A 163 -11.05 4.37 3.67
N ILE A 164 -11.78 4.07 2.60
CA ILE A 164 -11.46 2.93 1.71
C ILE A 164 -10.43 3.37 0.67
N GLY A 165 -9.45 2.53 0.40
CA GLY A 165 -8.41 2.77 -0.60
C GLY A 165 -7.70 1.52 -1.04
N ALA A 166 -6.50 1.68 -1.59
CA ALA A 166 -5.68 0.56 -2.07
C ALA A 166 -4.19 0.79 -1.79
N HIS A 167 -3.37 -0.25 -1.99
CA HIS A 167 -1.92 -0.14 -1.96
C HIS A 167 -1.39 0.42 -3.28
N ILE A 168 -1.20 1.73 -3.31
CA ILE A 168 -0.92 2.50 -4.51
C ILE A 168 0.57 2.47 -4.89
N SER A 169 0.82 2.40 -6.19
CA SER A 169 2.17 2.54 -6.75
C SER A 169 2.77 3.92 -6.45
N SER A 170 3.96 3.92 -5.86
CA SER A 170 4.84 5.08 -5.66
C SER A 170 5.94 5.17 -6.73
N ALA A 171 5.77 4.51 -7.89
CA ALA A 171 6.75 4.54 -8.97
C ALA A 171 7.02 5.99 -9.44
N GLY A 172 8.30 6.33 -9.59
CA GLY A 172 8.74 7.71 -9.86
C GLY A 172 8.80 8.62 -8.63
N GLY A 173 8.43 8.12 -7.44
CA GLY A 173 8.56 8.79 -6.16
C GLY A 173 7.25 8.81 -5.37
N VAL A 174 7.38 8.88 -4.03
CA VAL A 174 6.24 8.82 -3.10
C VAL A 174 5.22 9.93 -3.32
N GLN A 175 5.64 11.08 -3.84
CA GLN A 175 4.75 12.21 -4.17
C GLN A 175 3.68 11.86 -5.21
N ASN A 176 3.85 10.80 -6.00
CA ASN A 176 2.86 10.35 -6.96
C ASN A 176 1.72 9.55 -6.32
N ALA A 177 1.93 8.98 -5.13
CA ALA A 177 0.95 8.09 -4.49
C ALA A 177 -0.39 8.80 -4.16
N PRO A 178 -0.43 10.03 -3.60
CA PRO A 178 -1.69 10.74 -3.38
C PRO A 178 -2.48 10.98 -4.67
N VAL A 179 -1.80 11.34 -5.77
CA VAL A 179 -2.44 11.58 -7.09
C VAL A 179 -3.01 10.27 -7.66
N ASN A 180 -2.23 9.19 -7.60
CA ASN A 180 -2.67 7.86 -8.02
C ASN A 180 -3.84 7.34 -7.17
N SER A 181 -3.87 7.65 -5.87
CA SER A 181 -4.97 7.32 -4.96
C SER A 181 -6.25 8.05 -5.37
N VAL A 182 -6.17 9.37 -5.66
CA VAL A 182 -7.32 10.14 -6.17
C VAL A 182 -7.83 9.58 -7.49
N HIS A 183 -6.94 9.16 -8.38
CA HIS A 183 -7.31 8.62 -9.68
C HIS A 183 -8.22 7.39 -9.59
N ILE A 184 -8.13 6.58 -8.53
CA ILE A 184 -9.02 5.43 -8.32
C ILE A 184 -10.21 5.72 -7.39
N GLY A 185 -10.43 6.98 -7.00
CA GLY A 185 -11.52 7.34 -6.10
C GLY A 185 -11.30 6.97 -4.63
N ALA A 186 -10.06 6.68 -4.21
CA ALA A 186 -9.75 6.27 -2.85
C ALA A 186 -9.73 7.43 -1.84
N ASN A 187 -9.99 7.12 -0.58
CA ASN A 187 -9.98 8.06 0.56
C ASN A 187 -8.87 7.78 1.59
N ALA A 188 -8.24 6.60 1.50
CA ALA A 188 -6.97 6.25 2.13
C ALA A 188 -6.04 5.60 1.10
N PHE A 189 -4.78 5.38 1.44
CA PHE A 189 -3.90 4.54 0.64
C PHE A 189 -2.73 3.98 1.43
N ALA A 190 -2.24 2.82 0.99
CA ALA A 190 -0.92 2.33 1.34
C ALA A 190 0.07 2.59 0.20
N LEU A 191 1.36 2.50 0.51
CA LEU A 191 2.45 2.59 -0.45
C LEU A 191 3.72 1.95 0.11
N PHE A 192 4.64 1.58 -0.78
CA PHE A 192 6.04 1.40 -0.38
C PHE A 192 6.75 2.77 -0.40
N LEU A 193 7.48 3.10 0.68
CA LEU A 193 8.25 4.34 0.79
C LEU A 193 9.51 4.34 -0.09
N LYS A 194 9.97 3.14 -0.45
CA LYS A 194 11.18 2.87 -1.23
C LYS A 194 11.06 1.51 -1.92
N SER A 195 12.07 1.10 -2.69
CA SER A 195 12.03 -0.20 -3.36
C SER A 195 12.03 -1.34 -2.34
N GLN A 196 10.95 -2.11 -2.29
CA GLN A 196 10.78 -3.29 -1.44
C GLN A 196 11.73 -4.44 -1.81
N ARG A 197 12.41 -4.35 -2.95
CA ARG A 197 13.32 -5.38 -3.49
C ARG A 197 14.80 -5.16 -3.15
N LYS A 198 15.13 -4.08 -2.43
CA LYS A 198 16.52 -3.66 -2.17
C LYS A 198 16.68 -3.20 -0.72
N TRP A 199 17.81 -3.56 -0.12
CA TRP A 199 18.19 -3.09 1.22
C TRP A 199 18.60 -1.62 1.22
N VAL A 200 19.41 -1.22 0.24
CA VAL A 200 19.93 0.14 0.13
C VAL A 200 19.11 0.92 -0.89
N ASN A 201 18.59 2.07 -0.47
CA ASN A 201 17.81 2.98 -1.29
C ASN A 201 18.38 4.40 -1.16
N PRO A 202 18.27 5.25 -2.20
CA PRO A 202 18.66 6.65 -2.09
C PRO A 202 17.91 7.36 -0.96
N PRO A 203 18.52 8.37 -0.30
CA PRO A 203 17.84 9.21 0.67
C PRO A 203 16.58 9.84 0.09
N LEU A 204 15.57 10.06 0.93
CA LEU A 204 14.40 10.83 0.54
C LEU A 204 14.81 12.28 0.28
N VAL A 205 14.49 12.79 -0.90
CA VAL A 205 14.84 14.16 -1.32
C VAL A 205 13.80 15.16 -0.79
N ASP A 206 14.22 16.35 -0.38
CA ASP A 206 13.33 17.35 0.26
C ASP A 206 12.22 17.86 -0.67
N GLU A 207 12.50 18.04 -1.96
CA GLU A 207 11.46 18.44 -2.92
C GLU A 207 10.40 17.36 -3.08
N VAL A 208 10.79 16.08 -3.01
CA VAL A 208 9.87 14.94 -3.05
C VAL A 208 8.97 14.93 -1.82
N ALA A 209 9.53 15.15 -0.62
CA ALA A 209 8.75 15.24 0.60
C ALA A 209 7.78 16.43 0.54
N SER A 210 8.25 17.60 0.10
CA SER A 210 7.44 18.81 -0.05
C SER A 210 6.28 18.61 -1.04
N SER A 211 6.53 17.94 -2.16
CA SER A 211 5.49 17.62 -3.15
C SER A 211 4.48 16.61 -2.59
N PHE A 212 4.92 15.63 -1.79
CA PHE A 212 4.02 14.71 -1.11
C PHE A 212 3.08 15.43 -0.14
N HIS A 213 3.61 16.31 0.72
CA HIS A 213 2.83 17.16 1.62
C HIS A 213 1.83 18.02 0.84
N HIS A 214 2.28 18.65 -0.25
CA HIS A 214 1.43 19.45 -1.11
C HIS A 214 0.26 18.64 -1.68
N HIS A 215 0.53 17.46 -2.25
CA HIS A 215 -0.53 16.62 -2.83
C HIS A 215 -1.47 16.04 -1.77
N CYS A 216 -0.99 15.71 -0.56
CA CYS A 216 -1.87 15.30 0.53
C CYS A 216 -2.80 16.43 0.94
N LYS A 217 -2.26 17.63 1.14
CA LYS A 217 -3.04 18.83 1.49
C LYS A 217 -4.04 19.20 0.40
N SER A 218 -3.63 19.23 -0.87
CA SER A 218 -4.50 19.62 -1.99
C SER A 218 -5.68 18.66 -2.19
N HIS A 219 -5.52 17.40 -1.81
CA HIS A 219 -6.56 16.37 -1.92
C HIS A 219 -7.16 16.01 -0.56
N THR A 220 -6.93 16.78 0.51
CA THR A 220 -7.54 16.55 1.82
C THR A 220 -7.26 15.14 2.39
N TYR A 221 -6.03 14.64 2.23
CA TYR A 221 -5.58 13.45 2.96
C TYR A 221 -4.94 13.89 4.28
N ASP A 222 -5.44 13.33 5.39
CA ASP A 222 -4.75 13.39 6.68
C ASP A 222 -3.65 12.32 6.69
N GLN A 223 -2.40 12.74 6.53
CA GLN A 223 -1.24 11.85 6.48
C GLN A 223 -1.07 11.02 7.77
N THR A 224 -1.65 11.50 8.87
CA THR A 224 -1.56 10.83 10.17
C THR A 224 -2.56 9.68 10.32
N LYS A 225 -3.59 9.61 9.46
CA LYS A 225 -4.69 8.65 9.56
C LYS A 225 -4.97 7.87 8.27
N HIS A 226 -4.83 8.52 7.12
CA HIS A 226 -5.27 7.98 5.82
C HIS A 226 -4.14 7.32 5.03
N VAL A 227 -2.89 7.42 5.50
CA VAL A 227 -1.71 6.90 4.81
C VAL A 227 -1.07 5.82 5.66
N VAL A 228 -1.00 4.60 5.12
CA VAL A 228 -0.49 3.42 5.82
C VAL A 228 0.58 2.74 4.96
N PRO A 229 1.82 3.23 4.94
CA PRO A 229 2.89 2.59 4.18
C PRO A 229 3.16 1.19 4.69
N HIS A 230 3.58 0.33 3.76
CA HIS A 230 3.91 -1.05 4.04
C HIS A 230 5.44 -1.25 4.04
N GLY A 231 5.95 -2.01 5.00
CA GLY A 231 7.36 -2.41 5.05
C GLY A 231 7.74 -3.41 3.96
N SER A 232 9.04 -3.46 3.62
CA SER A 232 9.55 -4.46 2.68
C SER A 232 9.40 -5.87 3.23
N TYR A 233 8.96 -6.81 2.39
CA TYR A 233 8.92 -8.24 2.70
C TYR A 233 10.30 -8.86 3.00
N LEU A 234 11.40 -8.13 2.75
CA LEU A 234 12.75 -8.56 3.13
C LEU A 234 13.00 -8.38 4.63
N VAL A 235 12.30 -7.43 5.27
CA VAL A 235 12.48 -7.09 6.69
C VAL A 235 11.88 -8.21 7.55
N ASN A 236 12.72 -8.83 8.36
CA ASN A 236 12.30 -9.78 9.39
C ASN A 236 12.93 -9.35 10.73
N LEU A 237 12.17 -8.62 11.54
CA LEU A 237 12.63 -8.13 12.86
C LEU A 237 12.64 -9.22 13.94
N ALA A 238 12.02 -10.38 13.67
CA ALA A 238 12.00 -11.53 14.56
C ALA A 238 13.20 -12.48 14.35
N HIS A 239 14.00 -12.26 13.29
CA HIS A 239 15.19 -13.08 13.02
C HIS A 239 16.29 -12.78 14.04
N THR A 240 16.87 -13.81 14.67
CA THR A 240 17.85 -13.61 15.78
C THR A 240 19.33 -13.67 15.38
N ASP A 241 19.64 -14.03 14.12
CA ASP A 241 20.98 -13.86 13.55
C ASP A 241 21.40 -12.37 13.51
N ALA A 242 22.63 -12.08 13.93
CA ALA A 242 23.09 -10.71 14.16
C ALA A 242 23.15 -9.85 12.89
N ASP A 243 23.70 -10.39 11.79
CA ASP A 243 23.85 -9.64 10.54
C ASP A 243 22.49 -9.38 9.88
N ARG A 244 21.62 -10.39 9.86
CA ARG A 244 20.25 -10.25 9.36
C ARG A 244 19.42 -9.30 10.22
N THR A 245 19.57 -9.38 11.55
CA THR A 245 18.92 -8.44 12.48
C THR A 245 19.34 -7.02 12.15
N LYS A 246 20.64 -6.76 12.02
CA LYS A 246 21.17 -5.42 11.73
C LYS A 246 20.61 -4.90 10.41
N GLN A 247 20.66 -5.72 9.36
CA GLN A 247 20.17 -5.34 8.04
C GLN A 247 18.65 -5.04 8.03
N ALA A 248 17.85 -5.87 8.70
CA ALA A 248 16.40 -5.66 8.83
C ALA A 248 16.09 -4.42 9.68
N TYR A 249 16.77 -4.23 10.80
CA TYR A 249 16.61 -3.09 11.69
C TYR A 249 16.97 -1.76 11.00
N ASP A 250 18.11 -1.70 10.31
CA ASP A 250 18.54 -0.49 9.60
C ASP A 250 17.53 -0.09 8.51
N ALA A 251 16.98 -1.09 7.79
CA ALA A 251 15.96 -0.86 6.78
C ALA A 251 14.63 -0.39 7.38
N PHE A 252 14.21 -0.96 8.51
CA PHE A 252 13.01 -0.58 9.25
C PHE A 252 13.12 0.84 9.84
N LEU A 253 14.26 1.16 10.45
CA LEU A 253 14.52 2.49 11.00
C LEU A 253 14.50 3.58 9.93
N ASP A 254 15.12 3.34 8.76
CA ASP A 254 15.06 4.26 7.62
C ASP A 254 13.60 4.46 7.14
N ASP A 255 12.76 3.43 7.18
CA ASP A 255 11.34 3.59 6.84
C ASP A 255 10.59 4.46 7.85
N LEU A 256 10.80 4.27 9.15
CA LEU A 256 10.17 5.11 10.17
C LEU A 256 10.62 6.57 10.03
N GLN A 257 11.91 6.82 9.80
CA GLN A 257 12.43 8.17 9.56
C GLN A 257 11.85 8.82 8.30
N ARG A 258 11.61 8.03 7.24
CA ARG A 258 10.89 8.51 6.05
C ARG A 258 9.45 8.86 6.36
N CYS A 259 8.75 8.04 7.15
CA CYS A 259 7.39 8.36 7.62
C CYS A 259 7.36 9.71 8.34
N GLU A 260 8.29 9.96 9.27
CA GLU A 260 8.36 11.24 10.00
C GLU A 260 8.55 12.43 9.06
N ARG A 261 9.46 12.32 8.09
CA ARG A 261 9.68 13.38 7.08
C ARG A 261 8.47 13.61 6.17
N LEU A 262 7.66 12.57 5.95
CA LEU A 262 6.44 12.62 5.16
C LEU A 262 5.20 12.95 6.01
N GLY A 263 5.33 13.20 7.32
CA GLY A 263 4.22 13.48 8.22
C GLY A 263 3.28 12.28 8.47
N ILE A 264 3.74 11.08 8.13
CA ILE A 264 2.96 9.85 8.25
C ILE A 264 3.11 9.29 9.66
N LYS A 265 1.98 8.91 10.30
CA LYS A 265 1.99 8.33 11.65
C LYS A 265 1.77 6.83 11.70
N LEU A 266 1.23 6.20 10.67
CA LEU A 266 1.01 4.75 10.66
C LEU A 266 2.08 4.09 9.79
N TYR A 267 2.64 2.96 10.22
CA TYR A 267 3.56 2.17 9.39
C TYR A 267 3.30 0.68 9.61
N ASN A 268 2.83 0.00 8.57
CA ASN A 268 2.47 -1.40 8.61
C ASN A 268 3.64 -2.31 8.24
N PHE A 269 3.78 -3.43 8.92
CA PHE A 269 4.77 -4.44 8.60
C PHE A 269 4.38 -5.83 9.13
N HIS A 270 4.92 -6.86 8.48
CA HIS A 270 4.80 -8.23 8.96
C HIS A 270 5.73 -8.43 10.17
N PRO A 271 5.24 -9.01 11.29
CA PRO A 271 6.04 -9.26 12.50
C PRO A 271 7.34 -10.04 12.24
N GLY A 272 7.28 -10.98 11.27
CA GLY A 272 8.44 -11.74 10.81
C GLY A 272 8.33 -13.23 11.10
N VAL A 273 9.46 -13.93 10.95
CA VAL A 273 9.55 -15.39 11.02
C VAL A 273 10.68 -15.79 11.96
N ALA A 274 10.38 -16.66 12.94
CA ALA A 274 11.36 -17.22 13.87
C ALA A 274 12.32 -18.21 13.19
N ASN A 275 13.53 -18.34 13.74
CA ASN A 275 14.60 -19.15 13.13
C ASN A 275 14.34 -20.66 13.15
N SER A 276 13.58 -21.19 14.12
CA SER A 276 13.34 -22.63 14.26
C SER A 276 11.90 -22.97 14.65
N THR A 277 11.47 -24.17 14.23
CA THR A 277 10.17 -24.76 14.59
C THR A 277 10.19 -25.24 16.03
N ASN A 278 9.30 -24.66 16.84
CA ASN A 278 8.83 -25.15 18.15
C ASN A 278 9.74 -24.96 19.38
N GLY A 279 10.85 -24.23 19.30
CA GLY A 279 11.72 -23.96 20.46
C GLY A 279 11.90 -22.49 20.85
N ASP A 280 11.55 -21.54 19.98
CA ASP A 280 12.07 -20.16 20.07
C ASP A 280 11.01 -19.05 19.89
N ARG A 281 9.70 -19.37 19.92
CA ARG A 281 8.65 -18.40 19.58
C ARG A 281 8.62 -17.19 20.53
N ALA A 282 8.62 -17.45 21.85
CA ALA A 282 8.64 -16.39 22.85
C ALA A 282 9.89 -15.51 22.75
N LYS A 283 11.06 -16.10 22.45
CA LYS A 283 12.30 -15.36 22.23
C LYS A 283 12.23 -14.52 20.95
N ALA A 284 11.67 -15.05 19.87
CA ALA A 284 11.48 -14.32 18.62
C ALA A 284 10.52 -13.13 18.80
N ILE A 285 9.44 -13.31 19.58
CA ILE A 285 8.53 -12.23 19.99
C ILE A 285 9.28 -11.18 20.84
N ALA A 286 10.07 -11.61 21.82
CA ALA A 286 10.87 -10.70 22.64
C ALA A 286 11.92 -9.93 21.83
N HIS A 287 12.56 -10.60 20.84
CA HIS A 287 13.53 -9.98 19.95
C HIS A 287 12.86 -8.96 19.00
N LEU A 288 11.71 -9.32 18.44
CA LEU A 288 10.87 -8.41 17.66
C LEU A 288 10.52 -7.16 18.48
N ALA A 289 9.97 -7.33 19.69
CA ALA A 289 9.60 -6.22 20.56
C ALA A 289 10.80 -5.35 20.93
N SER A 290 11.96 -5.95 21.22
CA SER A 290 13.20 -5.22 21.49
C SER A 290 13.64 -4.36 20.29
N ASN A 291 13.55 -4.89 19.06
CA ASN A 291 13.86 -4.11 17.85
C ASN A 291 12.85 -2.97 17.62
N ILE A 292 11.56 -3.19 17.92
CA ILE A 292 10.54 -2.14 17.90
C ILE A 292 10.88 -1.04 18.91
N ASN A 293 11.18 -1.39 20.17
CA ASN A 293 11.53 -0.43 21.22
C ASN A 293 12.77 0.40 20.85
N ARG A 294 13.80 -0.24 20.30
CA ARG A 294 15.00 0.45 19.79
C ARG A 294 14.66 1.45 18.68
N ALA A 295 13.82 1.05 17.73
CA ALA A 295 13.41 1.93 16.63
C ALA A 295 12.51 3.08 17.11
N HIS A 296 11.62 2.80 18.07
CA HIS A 296 10.79 3.82 18.74
C HIS A 296 11.65 4.80 19.52
N ALA A 297 12.71 4.37 20.22
CA ALA A 297 13.64 5.27 20.91
C ALA A 297 14.46 6.14 19.93
N ALA A 298 14.71 5.65 18.73
CA ALA A 298 15.43 6.37 17.67
C ALA A 298 14.52 7.27 16.79
N THR A 299 13.22 7.30 17.06
CA THR A 299 12.21 8.09 16.34
C THR A 299 11.21 8.68 17.35
N SER A 300 10.19 9.41 16.90
CA SER A 300 9.34 10.22 17.77
C SER A 300 7.84 10.04 17.57
N SER A 301 7.37 9.85 16.33
CA SER A 301 5.93 10.01 16.06
C SER A 301 5.21 8.79 15.47
N VAL A 302 5.94 7.84 14.88
CA VAL A 302 5.32 6.75 14.10
C VAL A 302 4.80 5.65 15.03
N VAL A 303 3.57 5.22 14.77
CA VAL A 303 2.89 4.04 15.32
C VAL A 303 3.13 2.87 14.38
N THR A 304 3.82 1.85 14.87
CA THR A 304 4.14 0.63 14.10
C THR A 304 3.00 -0.38 14.21
N LEU A 305 2.46 -0.80 13.07
CA LEU A 305 1.33 -1.71 13.00
C LEU A 305 1.82 -3.13 12.70
N LEU A 306 1.58 -4.04 13.64
CA LEU A 306 1.82 -5.46 13.46
C LEU A 306 0.68 -6.03 12.61
N GLU A 307 0.98 -6.57 11.45
CA GLU A 307 -0.03 -7.24 10.64
C GLU A 307 -0.22 -8.69 11.09
N ASN A 308 -1.47 -9.18 11.13
CA ASN A 308 -1.70 -10.62 11.28
C ASN A 308 -1.29 -11.36 10.00
N MET A 309 -0.84 -12.60 10.14
CA MET A 309 -0.22 -13.38 9.06
C MET A 309 -1.00 -14.64 8.72
N ALA A 310 -1.06 -15.01 7.44
CA ALA A 310 -1.76 -16.20 6.97
C ALA A 310 -1.17 -17.53 7.46
N ALA A 311 0.17 -17.62 7.51
CA ALA A 311 0.87 -18.89 7.65
C ALA A 311 1.17 -19.23 9.11
N GLY A 312 1.00 -20.51 9.50
CA GLY A 312 1.39 -21.00 10.83
C GLY A 312 2.88 -21.37 10.93
N GLY A 313 3.24 -22.13 11.96
CA GLY A 313 4.63 -22.53 12.20
C GLY A 313 5.45 -21.38 12.75
N ASN A 314 6.53 -20.99 12.05
CA ASN A 314 7.49 -20.02 12.56
C ASN A 314 7.08 -18.57 12.33
N VAL A 315 6.02 -18.32 11.55
CA VAL A 315 5.56 -16.97 11.26
C VAL A 315 4.85 -16.42 12.49
N LEU A 316 5.31 -15.27 12.96
CA LEU A 316 4.70 -14.53 14.07
C LEU A 316 3.54 -13.68 13.54
N GLY A 317 2.52 -13.47 14.36
CA GLY A 317 1.28 -12.78 13.96
C GLY A 317 0.25 -13.72 13.34
N SER A 318 0.50 -15.03 13.32
CA SER A 318 -0.46 -16.01 12.80
C SER A 318 -1.56 -16.37 13.80
N THR A 319 -1.38 -15.98 15.06
CA THR A 319 -2.43 -15.95 16.07
C THR A 319 -2.52 -14.57 16.71
N PHE A 320 -3.67 -14.24 17.29
CA PHE A 320 -3.85 -12.97 18.01
C PHE A 320 -2.99 -12.91 19.29
N GLU A 321 -2.65 -14.05 19.88
CA GLU A 321 -1.74 -14.14 21.01
C GLU A 321 -0.33 -13.64 20.66
N ASP A 322 0.17 -13.89 19.44
CA ASP A 322 1.47 -13.34 19.04
C ASP A 322 1.48 -11.81 19.05
N LEU A 323 0.38 -11.21 18.56
CA LEU A 323 0.22 -9.77 18.50
C LEU A 323 0.12 -9.21 19.92
N ARG A 324 -0.71 -9.83 20.78
CA ARG A 324 -0.83 -9.49 22.21
C ARG A 324 0.54 -9.54 22.90
N ASP A 325 1.25 -10.65 22.77
CA ASP A 325 2.51 -10.90 23.48
C ASP A 325 3.61 -9.94 22.99
N THR A 326 3.63 -9.63 21.69
CA THR A 326 4.51 -8.59 21.15
C THR A 326 4.18 -7.22 21.73
N ILE A 327 2.90 -6.81 21.69
CA ILE A 327 2.43 -5.51 22.21
C ILE A 327 2.76 -5.39 23.71
N ALA A 328 2.56 -6.45 24.49
CA ALA A 328 2.84 -6.47 25.92
C ALA A 328 4.30 -6.06 26.22
N LEU A 329 5.24 -6.46 25.36
CA LEU A 329 6.68 -6.22 25.48
C LEU A 329 7.15 -4.91 24.83
N VAL A 330 6.31 -4.20 24.06
CA VAL A 330 6.66 -2.88 23.50
C VAL A 330 6.52 -1.80 24.59
N ASP A 331 7.54 -0.97 24.81
CA ASP A 331 7.58 -0.02 25.93
C ASP A 331 6.49 1.06 25.81
N ASN A 332 6.40 1.71 24.64
CA ASN A 332 5.41 2.75 24.36
C ASN A 332 4.16 2.17 23.67
N LYS A 333 3.12 1.89 24.46
CA LYS A 333 1.86 1.29 23.97
C LYS A 333 1.06 2.21 23.03
N ASP A 334 1.31 3.52 23.04
CA ASP A 334 0.66 4.46 22.11
C ASP A 334 1.28 4.42 20.71
N ARG A 335 2.48 3.84 20.58
CA ARG A 335 3.25 3.74 19.34
C ARG A 335 3.26 2.34 18.72
N VAL A 336 2.41 1.44 19.19
CA VAL A 336 2.16 0.15 18.57
C VAL A 336 0.68 -0.06 18.32
N GLY A 337 0.36 -0.68 17.19
CA GLY A 337 -1.00 -1.08 16.85
C GLY A 337 -0.99 -2.33 15.98
N VAL A 338 -2.15 -2.61 15.39
CA VAL A 338 -2.39 -3.76 14.51
C VAL A 338 -3.03 -3.29 13.22
N CYS A 339 -2.58 -3.89 12.11
CA CYS A 339 -3.34 -3.93 10.87
C CYS A 339 -3.98 -5.32 10.76
N LEU A 340 -5.29 -5.40 10.57
CA LEU A 340 -5.97 -6.68 10.36
C LEU A 340 -6.19 -6.91 8.86
N ASP A 341 -5.54 -7.93 8.31
CA ASP A 341 -5.76 -8.46 6.98
C ASP A 341 -6.80 -9.59 6.99
N THR A 342 -7.86 -9.44 6.21
CA THR A 342 -8.98 -10.38 6.13
C THR A 342 -8.62 -11.70 5.43
N CYS A 343 -7.78 -11.68 4.41
CA CYS A 343 -7.29 -12.88 3.74
C CYS A 343 -6.39 -13.69 4.68
N HIS A 344 -5.48 -13.01 5.38
CA HIS A 344 -4.62 -13.61 6.38
C HIS A 344 -5.43 -14.21 7.53
N ALA A 345 -6.45 -13.51 8.02
CA ALA A 345 -7.35 -14.01 9.05
C ALA A 345 -8.01 -15.32 8.59
N LEU A 346 -8.64 -15.34 7.41
CA LEU A 346 -9.27 -16.54 6.85
C LEU A 346 -8.26 -17.70 6.72
N ALA A 347 -7.09 -17.42 6.15
CA ALA A 347 -6.04 -18.41 5.93
C ALA A 347 -5.45 -18.95 7.25
N ALA A 348 -5.45 -18.14 8.31
CA ALA A 348 -4.99 -18.50 9.65
C ALA A 348 -6.05 -19.25 10.49
N GLY A 349 -7.29 -19.35 10.01
CA GLY A 349 -8.37 -20.04 10.70
C GLY A 349 -9.30 -19.12 11.51
N TRP A 350 -9.29 -17.82 11.24
CA TRP A 350 -10.24 -16.86 11.79
C TRP A 350 -11.33 -16.59 10.76
N ASP A 351 -12.56 -17.03 11.05
CA ASP A 351 -13.65 -17.01 10.08
C ASP A 351 -14.38 -15.66 10.11
N LEU A 352 -14.60 -15.09 8.93
CA LEU A 352 -15.24 -13.79 8.73
C LEU A 352 -16.46 -13.88 7.79
N ARG A 353 -16.81 -15.08 7.32
CA ARG A 353 -17.74 -15.30 6.20
C ARG A 353 -19.20 -15.04 6.56
N THR A 354 -19.61 -15.40 7.77
CA THR A 354 -20.98 -15.16 8.27
C THR A 354 -20.96 -14.08 9.36
N PRO A 355 -22.09 -13.39 9.61
CA PRO A 355 -22.17 -12.41 10.69
C PRO A 355 -21.77 -12.98 12.06
N GLU A 356 -22.15 -14.22 12.37
CA GLU A 356 -21.85 -14.89 13.63
C GLU A 356 -20.35 -15.20 13.74
N ALA A 357 -19.75 -15.73 12.67
CA ALA A 357 -18.33 -16.03 12.60
C ALA A 357 -17.48 -14.74 12.70
N PHE A 358 -17.87 -13.71 11.95
CA PHE A 358 -17.25 -12.40 11.99
C PHE A 358 -17.27 -11.82 13.41
N LYS A 359 -18.45 -11.82 14.06
CA LYS A 359 -18.60 -11.35 15.44
C LYS A 359 -17.69 -12.13 16.39
N ALA A 360 -17.71 -13.47 16.32
CA ALA A 360 -16.87 -14.31 17.17
C ALA A 360 -15.36 -14.04 17.00
N THR A 361 -14.93 -13.81 15.75
CA THR A 361 -13.54 -13.43 15.46
C THR A 361 -13.20 -12.05 16.00
N MET A 362 -14.08 -11.05 15.84
CA MET A 362 -13.85 -9.70 16.37
C MET A 362 -13.86 -9.66 17.89
N ASP A 363 -14.74 -10.43 18.54
CA ASP A 363 -14.77 -10.56 19.99
C ASP A 363 -13.48 -11.23 20.50
N SER A 364 -13.00 -12.26 19.79
CA SER A 364 -11.71 -12.91 20.10
C SER A 364 -10.53 -11.95 19.93
N PHE A 365 -10.56 -11.08 18.92
CA PHE A 365 -9.53 -10.05 18.72
C PHE A 365 -9.55 -9.03 19.85
N ASP A 366 -10.74 -8.53 20.23
CA ASP A 366 -10.90 -7.55 21.30
C ASP A 366 -10.49 -8.13 22.67
N GLU A 367 -10.86 -9.38 22.96
CA GLU A 367 -10.44 -10.08 24.18
C GLU A 367 -8.91 -10.23 24.27
N LYS A 368 -8.27 -10.67 23.18
CA LYS A 368 -6.85 -11.05 23.21
C LYS A 368 -5.91 -9.88 23.00
N VAL A 369 -6.23 -9.00 22.06
CA VAL A 369 -5.40 -7.86 21.66
C VAL A 369 -6.00 -6.56 22.18
N GLY A 370 -7.30 -6.37 21.97
CA GLY A 370 -8.01 -5.14 22.28
C GLY A 370 -8.21 -4.25 21.06
N MET A 371 -9.46 -3.88 20.80
CA MET A 371 -9.86 -3.07 19.63
C MET A 371 -9.16 -1.72 19.57
N LYS A 372 -8.75 -1.17 20.72
CA LYS A 372 -7.95 0.07 20.81
C LYS A 372 -6.64 0.03 20.01
N TYR A 373 -6.09 -1.16 19.77
CA TYR A 373 -4.87 -1.34 18.99
C TYR A 373 -5.12 -1.50 17.48
N LEU A 374 -6.36 -1.74 17.04
CA LEU A 374 -6.66 -1.77 15.61
C LEU A 374 -6.55 -0.35 15.04
N LYS A 375 -5.65 -0.14 14.07
CA LYS A 375 -5.40 1.18 13.45
C LYS A 375 -5.59 1.19 11.94
N ALA A 376 -5.62 0.03 11.30
CA ALA A 376 -5.81 -0.12 9.86
C ALA A 376 -6.35 -1.52 9.55
N MET A 377 -6.88 -1.69 8.35
CA MET A 377 -7.23 -3.01 7.82
C MET A 377 -6.73 -3.15 6.39
N HIS A 378 -6.28 -4.36 6.07
CA HIS A 378 -6.18 -4.81 4.69
C HIS A 378 -7.41 -5.65 4.38
N ILE A 379 -8.17 -5.27 3.36
CA ILE A 379 -9.46 -5.87 3.03
C ILE A 379 -9.32 -6.67 1.74
N ASN A 380 -8.80 -7.88 1.88
CA ASN A 380 -8.48 -8.79 0.79
C ASN A 380 -9.39 -10.02 0.85
N ASP A 381 -9.99 -10.40 -0.29
CA ASP A 381 -10.61 -11.73 -0.40
C ASP A 381 -9.51 -12.79 -0.50
N SER A 382 -9.84 -14.06 -0.30
CA SER A 382 -8.86 -15.14 -0.36
C SER A 382 -9.15 -16.10 -1.51
N LYS A 383 -8.16 -16.32 -2.38
CA LYS A 383 -8.23 -17.37 -3.39
C LYS A 383 -8.09 -18.77 -2.77
N ALA A 384 -7.62 -18.85 -1.54
CA ALA A 384 -7.43 -20.10 -0.82
C ALA A 384 -8.55 -20.31 0.23
N PRO A 385 -8.89 -21.57 0.54
CA PRO A 385 -9.93 -21.88 1.51
C PRO A 385 -9.53 -21.51 2.94
N PHE A 386 -10.53 -21.53 3.82
CA PHE A 386 -10.38 -21.36 5.26
C PHE A 386 -9.28 -22.26 5.83
N ASN A 387 -8.45 -21.70 6.71
CA ASN A 387 -7.36 -22.39 7.39
C ASN A 387 -6.31 -23.02 6.44
N SER A 388 -6.21 -22.53 5.20
CA SER A 388 -5.26 -23.05 4.19
C SER A 388 -3.79 -22.72 4.47
N ARG A 389 -3.52 -21.75 5.36
CA ARG A 389 -2.18 -21.19 5.61
C ARG A 389 -1.51 -20.64 4.36
N ARG A 390 -2.31 -20.17 3.40
CA ARG A 390 -1.86 -19.57 2.14
C ARG A 390 -2.29 -18.12 2.05
N ASP A 391 -1.32 -17.25 1.91
CA ASP A 391 -1.50 -15.85 1.54
C ASP A 391 -1.67 -15.77 0.01
N LEU A 392 -2.92 -15.73 -0.45
CA LEU A 392 -3.29 -15.63 -1.87
C LEU A 392 -4.51 -14.73 -2.02
N HIS A 393 -4.30 -13.44 -2.26
CA HIS A 393 -5.39 -12.45 -2.34
C HIS A 393 -6.25 -12.64 -3.59
N ALA A 394 -7.57 -12.46 -3.43
CA ALA A 394 -8.58 -12.40 -4.48
C ALA A 394 -9.28 -11.05 -4.47
N ASN A 395 -9.98 -10.75 -5.58
CA ASN A 395 -10.84 -9.58 -5.68
C ASN A 395 -12.08 -9.73 -4.78
N ILE A 396 -12.64 -8.61 -4.34
CA ILE A 396 -13.77 -8.55 -3.40
C ILE A 396 -14.95 -9.37 -3.91
N GLY A 397 -15.39 -10.33 -3.09
CA GLY A 397 -16.52 -11.21 -3.37
C GLY A 397 -16.23 -12.38 -4.32
N THR A 398 -15.01 -12.50 -4.84
CA THR A 398 -14.62 -13.55 -5.78
C THR A 398 -13.88 -14.72 -5.13
N GLY A 399 -13.42 -14.57 -3.88
CA GLY A 399 -12.70 -15.61 -3.17
C GLY A 399 -13.58 -16.41 -2.21
N PHE A 400 -12.93 -17.10 -1.28
CA PHE A 400 -13.54 -17.94 -0.25
C PHE A 400 -14.10 -17.14 0.93
N LEU A 401 -13.78 -15.84 1.07
CA LEU A 401 -14.49 -14.97 2.01
C LEU A 401 -15.89 -14.63 1.47
N GLY A 402 -15.96 -14.31 0.18
CA GLY A 402 -17.21 -13.94 -0.49
C GLY A 402 -17.72 -12.55 -0.09
N LEU A 403 -18.78 -12.10 -0.75
CA LEU A 403 -19.27 -10.71 -0.63
C LEU A 403 -19.78 -10.39 0.78
N ARG A 404 -20.42 -11.36 1.44
CA ARG A 404 -21.00 -11.19 2.78
C ARG A 404 -19.97 -10.88 3.86
N ALA A 405 -18.74 -11.39 3.74
CA ALA A 405 -17.65 -11.02 4.65
C ALA A 405 -17.33 -9.52 4.59
N PHE A 406 -17.31 -8.95 3.39
CA PHE A 406 -17.03 -7.52 3.20
C PHE A 406 -18.21 -6.64 3.59
N HIS A 407 -19.44 -7.14 3.44
CA HIS A 407 -20.62 -6.49 4.02
C HIS A 407 -20.49 -6.38 5.54
N ASN A 408 -20.08 -7.45 6.24
CA ASN A 408 -19.82 -7.41 7.68
C ASN A 408 -18.75 -6.36 8.03
N VAL A 409 -17.66 -6.31 7.27
CA VAL A 409 -16.56 -5.34 7.50
C VAL A 409 -17.04 -3.90 7.34
N VAL A 410 -17.69 -3.55 6.23
CA VAL A 410 -18.06 -2.14 5.97
C VAL A 410 -19.23 -1.65 6.84
N ASN A 411 -19.95 -2.57 7.52
CA ASN A 411 -21.03 -2.23 8.43
C ASN A 411 -20.65 -2.39 9.92
N GLU A 412 -19.37 -2.64 10.22
CA GLU A 412 -18.86 -2.74 11.60
C GLU A 412 -18.54 -1.33 12.15
N PRO A 413 -19.28 -0.81 13.15
CA PRO A 413 -19.07 0.53 13.68
C PRO A 413 -17.67 0.76 14.26
N ARG A 414 -17.01 -0.28 14.77
CA ARG A 414 -15.64 -0.19 15.32
C ARG A 414 -14.59 0.16 14.27
N PHE A 415 -14.91 0.05 12.97
CA PHE A 415 -13.98 0.36 11.88
C PHE A 415 -14.18 1.75 11.27
N GLU A 416 -15.19 2.51 11.74
CA GLU A 416 -15.39 3.89 11.30
C GLU A 416 -14.12 4.73 11.58
N GLY A 417 -13.71 5.51 10.59
CA GLY A 417 -12.53 6.35 10.67
C GLY A 417 -11.18 5.64 10.48
N LEU A 418 -11.16 4.31 10.32
CA LEU A 418 -9.94 3.56 9.99
C LEU A 418 -9.64 3.59 8.48
N PRO A 419 -8.35 3.53 8.08
CA PRO A 419 -7.96 3.23 6.71
C PRO A 419 -8.19 1.74 6.39
N LEU A 420 -8.99 1.48 5.37
CA LEU A 420 -9.29 0.14 4.83
C LEU A 420 -8.64 0.03 3.44
N ILE A 421 -7.60 -0.78 3.32
CA ILE A 421 -6.72 -0.81 2.16
C ILE A 421 -6.90 -2.11 1.37
N LEU A 422 -7.21 -2.00 0.08
CA LEU A 422 -7.19 -3.09 -0.88
C LEU A 422 -5.75 -3.42 -1.29
N GLU A 423 -5.40 -4.70 -1.25
CA GLU A 423 -4.19 -5.29 -1.86
C GLU A 423 -4.59 -6.42 -2.81
N THR A 424 -5.80 -6.29 -3.36
CA THR A 424 -6.38 -7.22 -4.33
C THR A 424 -5.61 -7.17 -5.65
N PRO A 425 -5.53 -8.30 -6.37
CA PRO A 425 -4.81 -8.37 -7.64
C PRO A 425 -5.46 -7.47 -8.70
N ILE A 426 -4.63 -6.82 -9.51
CA ILE A 426 -5.05 -5.95 -10.62
C ILE A 426 -4.44 -6.37 -11.96
N GLU A 427 -3.74 -7.50 -12.01
CA GLU A 427 -3.18 -8.03 -13.24
C GLU A 427 -4.30 -8.44 -14.20
N VAL A 428 -4.20 -7.96 -15.44
CA VAL A 428 -5.12 -8.34 -16.51
C VAL A 428 -4.78 -9.76 -16.94
N LYS A 429 -5.78 -10.65 -16.90
CA LYS A 429 -5.65 -12.05 -17.34
C LYS A 429 -6.24 -12.25 -18.75
N ASP A 430 -5.67 -13.17 -19.51
CA ASP A 430 -6.25 -13.67 -20.75
C ASP A 430 -7.37 -14.71 -20.49
N ALA A 431 -7.97 -15.24 -21.56
CA ALA A 431 -9.04 -16.24 -21.45
C ALA A 431 -8.59 -17.55 -20.79
N ASP A 432 -7.30 -17.85 -20.82
CA ASP A 432 -6.70 -19.03 -20.20
C ASP A 432 -6.25 -18.77 -18.74
N GLY A 433 -6.44 -17.53 -18.25
CA GLY A 433 -6.12 -17.13 -16.88
C GLY A 433 -4.65 -16.74 -16.66
N ASN A 434 -3.87 -16.51 -17.72
CA ASN A 434 -2.49 -16.05 -17.63
C ASN A 434 -2.40 -14.52 -17.63
N ASN A 435 -1.42 -13.97 -16.92
CA ASN A 435 -1.21 -12.52 -16.89
C ASN A 435 -0.74 -12.01 -18.27
N ILE A 436 -1.51 -11.07 -18.82
CA ILE A 436 -1.15 -10.35 -20.04
C ILE A 436 0.03 -9.44 -19.74
N LYS A 437 1.03 -9.43 -20.62
CA LYS A 437 2.21 -8.55 -20.48
C LYS A 437 1.99 -7.21 -21.18
N ASP A 438 2.54 -6.14 -20.61
CA ASP A 438 2.62 -4.82 -21.21
C ASP A 438 3.79 -4.73 -22.23
N ASP A 439 3.92 -3.58 -22.91
CA ASP A 439 5.00 -3.31 -23.88
C ASP A 439 6.41 -3.40 -23.28
N LYS A 440 6.54 -3.50 -21.95
CA LYS A 440 7.80 -3.62 -21.22
C LYS A 440 8.03 -5.03 -20.69
N GLY A 441 7.15 -5.99 -21.02
CA GLY A 441 7.21 -7.36 -20.54
C GLY A 441 6.83 -7.55 -19.07
N LYS A 442 6.21 -6.53 -18.44
CA LYS A 442 5.66 -6.62 -17.09
C LYS A 442 4.20 -7.05 -17.14
N ASP A 443 3.64 -7.54 -16.05
CA ASP A 443 2.21 -7.79 -15.98
C ASP A 443 1.46 -6.48 -16.21
N LYS A 444 0.49 -6.51 -17.12
CA LYS A 444 -0.38 -5.39 -17.41
C LYS A 444 -1.35 -5.26 -16.24
N GLU A 445 -1.40 -4.08 -15.65
CA GLU A 445 -2.28 -3.75 -14.54
C GLU A 445 -3.50 -2.97 -15.04
N ASP A 446 -4.67 -3.22 -14.44
CA ASP A 446 -5.90 -2.46 -14.65
C ASP A 446 -6.38 -1.82 -13.34
N LYS A 447 -6.11 -0.52 -13.21
CA LYS A 447 -6.49 0.28 -12.03
C LYS A 447 -8.00 0.46 -11.88
N GLN A 448 -8.78 0.20 -12.95
CA GLN A 448 -10.25 0.23 -12.87
C GLN A 448 -10.78 -0.82 -11.90
N ILE A 449 -10.04 -1.91 -11.68
CA ILE A 449 -10.41 -2.96 -10.72
C ILE A 449 -10.56 -2.36 -9.32
N TRP A 450 -9.53 -1.68 -8.80
CA TRP A 450 -9.62 -1.03 -7.49
C TRP A 450 -10.67 0.07 -7.44
N ALA A 451 -10.79 0.89 -8.49
CA ALA A 451 -11.84 1.91 -8.55
C ALA A 451 -13.25 1.30 -8.43
N THR A 452 -13.46 0.14 -9.05
CA THR A 452 -14.73 -0.60 -8.99
C THR A 452 -14.93 -1.25 -7.63
N GLU A 453 -13.89 -1.85 -7.04
CA GLU A 453 -13.96 -2.48 -5.71
C GLU A 453 -14.22 -1.46 -4.60
N ILE A 454 -13.61 -0.27 -4.67
CA ILE A 454 -13.90 0.83 -3.76
C ILE A 454 -15.39 1.18 -3.81
N LYS A 455 -15.96 1.33 -5.02
CA LYS A 455 -17.37 1.66 -5.19
C LYS A 455 -18.31 0.55 -4.77
N LEU A 456 -17.92 -0.71 -5.00
CA LEU A 456 -18.64 -1.87 -4.49
C LEU A 456 -18.69 -1.83 -2.95
N LEU A 457 -17.56 -1.64 -2.28
CA LEU A 457 -17.50 -1.60 -0.83
C LEU A 457 -18.31 -0.43 -0.24
N GLU A 458 -18.25 0.74 -0.86
CA GLU A 458 -19.10 1.88 -0.48
C GLU A 458 -20.59 1.57 -0.66
N SER A 459 -20.99 0.86 -1.73
CA SER A 459 -22.40 0.52 -1.96
C SER A 459 -22.93 -0.52 -0.99
N LEU A 460 -22.07 -1.37 -0.40
CA LEU A 460 -22.47 -2.37 0.61
C LEU A 460 -22.85 -1.75 1.96
N VAL A 461 -22.50 -0.49 2.23
CA VAL A 461 -22.84 0.19 3.49
C VAL A 461 -24.35 0.36 3.59
N GLY A 462 -24.95 -0.24 4.61
CA GLY A 462 -26.40 -0.23 4.86
C GLY A 462 -27.23 -1.04 3.85
N MET A 463 -26.60 -1.75 2.89
CA MET A 463 -27.32 -2.59 1.93
C MET A 463 -27.98 -3.77 2.66
N ASP A 464 -29.25 -4.05 2.34
CA ASP A 464 -29.93 -5.25 2.84
C ASP A 464 -29.39 -6.50 2.13
N VAL A 465 -28.90 -7.45 2.92
CA VAL A 465 -28.31 -8.71 2.44
C VAL A 465 -29.34 -9.66 1.81
N GLU A 466 -30.63 -9.44 2.06
CA GLU A 466 -31.72 -10.20 1.45
C GLU A 466 -32.31 -9.50 0.22
N SER A 467 -31.83 -8.29 -0.12
CA SER A 467 -32.27 -7.57 -1.31
C SER A 467 -31.88 -8.28 -2.60
N GLU A 468 -32.69 -8.10 -3.65
CA GLU A 468 -32.39 -8.65 -4.97
C GLU A 468 -31.04 -8.17 -5.51
N GLU A 469 -30.68 -6.91 -5.23
CA GLU A 469 -29.40 -6.32 -5.64
C GLU A 469 -28.21 -7.03 -4.99
N PHE A 470 -28.22 -7.18 -3.66
CA PHE A 470 -27.14 -7.85 -2.94
C PHE A 470 -26.98 -9.29 -3.42
N LEU A 471 -28.08 -10.05 -3.48
CA LEU A 471 -28.07 -11.44 -3.89
C LEU A 471 -27.61 -11.61 -5.34
N ARG A 472 -27.90 -10.64 -6.22
CA ARG A 472 -27.38 -10.61 -7.59
C ARG A 472 -25.88 -10.39 -7.62
N LEU A 473 -25.36 -9.39 -6.91
CA LEU A 473 -23.93 -9.09 -6.82
C LEU A 473 -23.15 -10.28 -6.25
N GLU A 474 -23.66 -10.87 -5.16
CA GLU A 474 -23.04 -12.03 -4.52
C GLU A 474 -22.91 -13.21 -5.48
N ARG A 475 -24.00 -13.58 -6.18
CA ARG A 475 -23.98 -14.66 -7.17
C ARG A 475 -23.02 -14.36 -8.33
N GLU A 476 -23.01 -13.14 -8.83
CA GLU A 476 -22.18 -12.76 -9.96
C GLU A 476 -20.68 -12.83 -9.62
N LEU A 477 -20.29 -12.26 -8.48
CA LEU A 477 -18.90 -12.25 -8.02
C LEU A 477 -18.44 -13.66 -7.61
N ALA A 478 -19.30 -14.41 -6.91
CA ALA A 478 -19.02 -15.80 -6.58
C ALA A 478 -18.77 -16.62 -7.86
N ARG A 479 -19.62 -16.47 -8.90
CA ARG A 479 -19.43 -17.16 -10.18
C ARG A 479 -18.14 -16.74 -10.88
N LYS A 480 -17.79 -15.44 -10.86
CA LYS A 480 -16.56 -14.93 -11.49
C LYS A 480 -15.30 -15.56 -10.90
N GLY A 481 -15.28 -15.80 -9.60
CA GLY A 481 -14.13 -16.40 -8.92
C GLY A 481 -14.10 -17.93 -8.87
N GLU A 482 -15.20 -18.60 -9.21
CA GLU A 482 -15.33 -20.06 -9.14
C GLU A 482 -14.18 -20.83 -9.82
N PRO A 483 -13.72 -20.48 -11.04
CA PRO A 483 -12.63 -21.21 -11.68
C PRO A 483 -11.32 -21.16 -10.89
N GLU A 484 -11.01 -20.01 -10.27
CA GLU A 484 -9.78 -19.83 -9.50
C GLU A 484 -9.86 -20.56 -8.15
N ARG A 485 -11.01 -20.51 -7.48
CA ARG A 485 -11.26 -21.25 -6.22
C ARG A 485 -11.16 -22.76 -6.43
N SER A 486 -11.83 -23.29 -7.46
CA SER A 486 -11.82 -24.72 -7.76
C SER A 486 -10.42 -25.21 -8.11
N ARG A 487 -9.67 -24.46 -8.93
CA ARG A 487 -8.27 -24.78 -9.25
C ARG A 487 -7.38 -24.85 -8.00
N LEU A 488 -7.53 -23.90 -7.07
CA LEU A 488 -6.71 -23.85 -5.86
C LEU A 488 -7.12 -24.89 -4.83
N GLN A 489 -8.41 -25.16 -4.68
CA GLN A 489 -8.92 -26.24 -3.85
C GLN A 489 -8.31 -27.58 -4.29
N GLU A 490 -8.37 -27.90 -5.59
CA GLU A 490 -7.75 -29.12 -6.13
C GLU A 490 -6.23 -29.20 -5.89
N GLN A 491 -5.52 -28.07 -5.92
CA GLN A 491 -4.08 -28.05 -5.62
C GLN A 491 -3.81 -28.34 -4.14
N ILE A 492 -4.66 -27.81 -3.26
CA ILE A 492 -4.56 -28.02 -1.81
C ILE A 492 -4.90 -29.46 -1.46
N ASP A 493 -5.98 -30.01 -2.00
CA ASP A 493 -6.40 -31.39 -1.75
C ASP A 493 -5.31 -32.37 -2.21
N ARG A 494 -4.78 -32.19 -3.42
CA ARG A 494 -3.64 -33.01 -3.92
C ARG A 494 -2.40 -32.91 -3.04
N LYS A 495 -2.13 -31.75 -2.43
CA LYS A 495 -1.00 -31.60 -1.51
C LYS A 495 -1.29 -32.29 -0.17
N GLY A 496 -2.49 -32.13 0.37
CA GLY A 496 -2.95 -32.78 1.59
C GLY A 496 -2.88 -34.31 1.48
N GLU A 497 -3.35 -34.88 0.38
CA GLU A 497 -3.22 -36.33 0.11
C GLU A 497 -1.77 -36.81 0.07
N LYS A 498 -0.87 -36.04 -0.58
CA LYS A 498 0.55 -36.37 -0.62
C LYS A 498 1.19 -36.32 0.76
N GLU A 499 0.82 -35.34 1.59
CA GLU A 499 1.32 -35.21 2.97
C GLU A 499 0.77 -36.33 3.87
N ALA A 500 -0.52 -36.68 3.74
CA ALA A 500 -1.12 -37.81 4.44
C ALA A 500 -0.44 -39.14 4.07
N LYS A 501 -0.22 -39.40 2.77
CA LYS A 501 0.54 -40.59 2.29
C LYS A 501 1.97 -40.62 2.84
N LYS A 502 2.64 -39.47 2.95
CA LYS A 502 3.97 -39.38 3.57
C LYS A 502 3.94 -39.69 5.07
N ARG A 503 2.94 -39.19 5.81
CA ARG A 503 2.76 -39.48 7.24
C ARG A 503 2.51 -40.97 7.49
N ILE A 504 1.57 -41.57 6.75
CA ILE A 504 1.29 -43.02 6.82
C ILE A 504 2.55 -43.84 6.51
N LYS A 505 3.34 -43.45 5.50
CA LYS A 505 4.60 -44.13 5.17
C LYS A 505 5.68 -43.96 6.25
N ALA A 506 5.71 -42.83 6.94
CA ALA A 506 6.64 -42.58 8.05
C ALA A 506 6.25 -43.41 9.28
N GLU A 507 4.96 -43.49 9.59
CA GLU A 507 4.41 -44.29 10.69
C GLU A 507 4.62 -45.80 10.45
N GLY A 508 4.34 -46.30 9.23
CA GLY A 508 4.58 -47.70 8.88
C GLY A 508 6.06 -48.11 8.79
N LYS A 509 6.99 -47.16 8.66
CA LYS A 509 8.43 -47.40 8.82
C LYS A 509 8.85 -47.43 10.30
N GLY A 510 8.18 -46.68 11.16
CA GLY A 510 8.37 -46.71 12.61
C GLY A 510 7.98 -48.05 13.23
N GLU A 511 6.91 -48.69 12.74
CA GLU A 511 6.49 -50.04 13.19
C GLU A 511 7.47 -51.15 12.76
N LYS A 512 7.99 -51.11 11.52
CA LYS A 512 9.02 -52.09 11.08
C LYS A 512 10.35 -51.91 11.81
N GLY A 513 10.70 -50.70 12.23
CA GLY A 513 11.88 -50.42 13.05
C GLY A 513 11.75 -50.87 14.51
N LYS A 514 10.52 -51.02 15.02
CA LYS A 514 10.26 -51.61 16.35
C LYS A 514 10.28 -53.14 16.34
N LYS A 515 9.72 -53.77 15.30
CA LYS A 515 9.78 -55.25 15.14
C LYS A 515 11.20 -55.78 14.95
N GLY A 516 12.06 -55.07 14.22
CA GLY A 516 13.46 -55.46 14.05
C GLY A 516 14.34 -55.26 15.29
N LYS A 517 13.82 -54.67 16.38
CA LYS A 517 14.55 -54.49 17.64
C LYS A 517 14.09 -55.46 18.73
N GLU A 518 12.85 -55.97 18.64
CA GLU A 518 12.38 -57.09 19.48
C GLU A 518 12.92 -58.44 18.98
N GLU A 519 13.13 -58.64 17.69
CA GLU A 519 13.74 -59.89 17.17
C GLU A 519 15.26 -60.01 17.45
N SER A 520 15.96 -58.91 17.76
CA SER A 520 17.39 -58.96 18.13
C SER A 520 17.65 -59.16 19.63
N GLU A 521 16.62 -59.07 20.48
CA GLU A 521 16.72 -59.32 21.93
C GLU A 521 16.27 -60.74 22.31
N SER A 522 15.71 -61.52 21.38
CA SER A 522 15.32 -62.92 21.61
C SER A 522 16.33 -63.98 21.13
N GLU A 523 17.44 -63.59 20.50
CA GLU A 523 18.49 -64.53 20.01
C GLU A 523 19.75 -64.58 20.91
N LEU A 524 19.68 -64.09 22.15
CA LEU A 524 20.84 -64.03 23.08
C LEU A 524 20.64 -64.78 24.40
N SER A 525 19.76 -65.79 24.46
CA SER A 525 19.54 -66.56 25.70
C SER A 525 19.71 -68.08 25.63
N ASP A 526 20.17 -68.65 24.51
CA ASP A 526 20.40 -70.10 24.39
C ASP A 526 21.82 -70.38 23.90
N GLU A 527 22.83 -70.30 24.78
CA GLU A 527 24.13 -70.99 24.66
C GLU A 527 24.98 -70.79 25.95
N GLU A 528 24.60 -71.49 27.02
CA GLU A 528 25.51 -71.85 28.13
C GLU A 528 25.21 -73.31 28.56
N GLU A 529 25.94 -74.27 27.97
CA GLU A 529 26.49 -75.45 28.68
C GLU A 529 27.69 -76.05 27.94
#